data_AF-A0A2E2PYK7-F1
#
_entry.id   AF-A0A2E2PYK7-F1
#
_cell.length_a   1.000
_cell.length_b   1.000
_cell.length_c   1.000
_cell.angle_alpha   90.00
_cell.angle_beta   90.00
_cell.angle_gamma   90.00
#
_symmetry.space_group_name_H-M   'P 1'
#
loop_
_entity.id
_entity.type
_entity.pdbx_description
1 polymer ?
#
loop_
_entity_poly.entity_id
_entity_poly.type
_entity_poly.pdbx_seq_one_letter_code
_entity_poly.pdbx_strand_id
1 'polypeptide(L)'
;MQDAPRAADEWGWLLGELGWEIDIPETSWKHPDGTYLFLERSPDLVDEPHERRRPGLNHLAVTVEDRARLDRVRAESTAHGWHEMFANRYPHAGGEQHTASYVENSEGFEVEIVLEAPEPPTA
;
A
#
# COMPACT_ATOMS: atom_id res chain seq x y z
N MET A 1 1.74 -18.81 -8.14
CA MET A 1 2.23 -19.28 -6.83
C MET A 1 2.31 -18.08 -5.93
N GLN A 2 1.25 -17.87 -5.15
CA GLN A 2 1.28 -16.93 -4.04
C GLN A 2 2.29 -17.42 -2.99
N ASP A 3 3.05 -16.50 -2.42
CA ASP A 3 4.18 -16.76 -1.54
C ASP A 3 3.95 -15.95 -0.26
N ALA A 4 3.23 -16.54 0.70
CA ALA A 4 2.78 -15.83 1.89
C ALA A 4 3.93 -15.16 2.69
N PRO A 5 5.11 -15.79 2.86
CA PRO A 5 6.28 -15.10 3.42
C PRO A 5 6.70 -13.86 2.63
N ARG A 6 6.75 -13.93 1.30
CA ARG A 6 7.09 -12.77 0.46
C ARG A 6 6.03 -11.67 0.58
N ALA A 7 4.76 -12.03 0.52
CA ALA A 7 3.68 -11.08 0.70
C ALA A 7 3.79 -10.40 2.08
N ALA A 8 4.08 -11.17 3.13
CA ALA A 8 4.29 -10.61 4.47
C ALA A 8 5.47 -9.64 4.55
N ASP A 9 6.58 -9.92 3.87
CA ASP A 9 7.74 -9.02 3.79
C ASP A 9 7.41 -7.72 3.02
N GLU A 10 6.75 -7.84 1.86
CA GLU A 10 6.35 -6.71 1.01
C GLU A 10 5.36 -5.79 1.74
N TRP A 11 4.28 -6.36 2.29
CA TRP A 11 3.27 -5.63 3.05
C TRP A 11 3.84 -5.08 4.37
N GLY A 12 4.70 -5.85 5.04
CA GLY A 12 5.31 -5.45 6.30
C GLY A 12 6.18 -4.21 6.16
N TRP A 13 6.98 -4.12 5.09
CA TRP A 13 7.74 -2.91 4.79
C TRP A 13 6.82 -1.72 4.50
N LEU A 14 5.86 -1.87 3.57
CA LEU A 14 5.01 -0.76 3.15
C LEU A 14 4.19 -0.21 4.32
N LEU A 15 3.51 -1.09 5.07
CA LEU A 15 2.68 -0.70 6.20
C LEU A 15 3.51 -0.10 7.34
N GLY A 16 4.73 -0.60 7.56
CA GLY A 16 5.68 -0.01 8.51
C GLY A 16 6.10 1.41 8.15
N GLU A 17 6.44 1.69 6.89
CA GLU A 17 6.76 3.05 6.42
C GLU A 17 5.56 4.01 6.54
N LEU A 18 4.34 3.47 6.47
CA LEU A 18 3.10 4.21 6.62
C LEU A 18 2.64 4.36 8.09
N GLY A 19 3.41 3.85 9.06
CA GLY A 19 3.13 4.01 10.49
C GLY A 19 2.14 3.01 11.08
N TRP A 20 1.89 1.90 10.40
CA TRP A 20 1.11 0.79 10.95
C TRP A 20 2.01 -0.08 11.83
N GLU A 21 1.42 -0.65 12.88
CA GLU A 21 2.12 -1.54 13.80
C GLU A 21 1.75 -3.00 13.54
N ILE A 22 2.67 -3.92 13.81
CA ILE A 22 2.40 -5.36 13.73
C ILE A 22 1.40 -5.72 14.83
N ASP A 23 0.26 -6.31 14.44
CA ASP A 23 -0.75 -6.85 15.36
C ASP A 23 -0.52 -8.36 15.56
N ILE A 24 -0.41 -9.11 14.46
CA ILE A 24 0.01 -10.52 14.44
C ILE A 24 1.22 -10.65 13.49
N PRO A 25 2.37 -11.20 13.94
CA PRO A 25 3.55 -11.34 13.10
C PRO A 25 3.25 -11.99 11.75
N GLU A 26 3.77 -11.38 10.69
CA GLU A 26 3.67 -11.85 9.29
C GLU A 26 2.22 -12.02 8.76
N THR A 27 1.21 -11.50 9.48
CA THR A 27 -0.20 -11.77 9.16
C THR A 27 -1.07 -10.53 9.27
N SER A 28 -0.93 -9.69 10.29
CA SER A 28 -1.75 -8.49 10.42
C SER A 28 -1.01 -7.27 10.93
N TRP A 29 -1.48 -6.12 10.47
CA TRP A 29 -1.03 -4.80 10.90
C TRP A 29 -2.22 -3.94 11.26
N LYS A 30 -2.02 -3.02 12.20
CA LYS A 30 -3.04 -2.11 12.69
C LYS A 30 -2.54 -0.67 12.66
N HIS A 31 -3.33 0.21 12.07
CA HIS A 31 -3.11 1.64 12.09
C HIS A 31 -3.63 2.23 13.42
N PRO A 32 -3.04 3.33 13.94
CA PRO A 32 -3.49 3.96 15.18
C PRO A 32 -4.96 4.40 15.19
N ASP A 33 -5.59 4.61 14.02
CA ASP A 33 -7.02 4.93 13.90
C ASP A 33 -7.96 3.73 14.15
N GLY A 34 -7.40 2.52 14.30
CA GLY A 34 -8.15 1.28 14.52
C GLY A 34 -8.41 0.45 13.27
N THR A 35 -8.07 0.95 12.08
CA THR A 35 -8.04 0.19 10.83
C THR A 35 -7.00 -0.93 10.94
N TYR A 36 -7.33 -2.11 10.44
CA TYR A 36 -6.37 -3.22 10.38
C TYR A 36 -6.43 -3.92 9.02
N LEU A 37 -5.29 -4.45 8.61
CA LEU A 37 -5.12 -5.22 7.38
C LEU A 37 -4.67 -6.62 7.78
N PHE A 38 -5.30 -7.63 7.19
CA PHE A 38 -4.98 -9.03 7.40
C PHE A 38 -4.58 -9.66 6.08
N LEU A 39 -3.42 -10.31 6.07
CA LEU A 39 -2.94 -11.15 4.99
C LEU A 39 -3.42 -12.58 5.24
N GLU A 40 -4.16 -13.13 4.29
CA GLU A 40 -4.67 -14.49 4.39
C GLU A 40 -3.52 -15.50 4.50
N ARG A 41 -3.51 -16.30 5.57
CA ARG A 41 -2.49 -17.32 5.84
C ARG A 41 -3.06 -18.49 6.64
N SER A 42 -4.25 -18.97 6.26
CA SER A 42 -4.87 -20.14 6.84
C SER A 42 -4.70 -21.39 5.96
N PRO A 43 -5.11 -22.58 6.46
CA PRO A 43 -5.20 -23.79 5.62
C PRO A 43 -6.14 -23.67 4.42
N ASP A 44 -7.00 -22.65 4.38
CA ASP A 44 -7.96 -22.42 3.30
C ASP A 44 -7.38 -21.57 2.15
N LEU A 45 -6.09 -21.21 2.23
CA LEU A 45 -5.41 -20.44 1.19
C LEU A 45 -5.44 -21.18 -0.16
N VAL A 46 -5.84 -20.46 -1.20
CA VAL A 46 -5.91 -20.98 -2.57
C VAL A 46 -4.77 -20.38 -3.40
N ASP A 47 -4.12 -21.20 -4.23
CA ASP A 47 -3.08 -20.73 -5.16
C ASP A 47 -3.71 -20.13 -6.44
N GLU A 48 -4.51 -19.08 -6.26
CA GLU A 48 -5.03 -18.27 -7.37
C GLU A 48 -4.45 -16.85 -7.29
N PRO A 49 -3.77 -16.35 -8.34
CA PRO A 49 -3.26 -14.99 -8.36
C PRO A 49 -4.37 -13.95 -8.26
N HIS A 50 -4.14 -12.90 -7.47
CA HIS A 50 -4.97 -11.71 -7.51
C HIS A 50 -4.86 -11.03 -8.89
N GLU A 51 -6.00 -10.54 -9.41
CA GLU A 51 -6.06 -9.79 -10.67
C GLU A 51 -7.03 -8.62 -10.48
N ARG A 52 -6.47 -7.46 -10.15
CA ARG A 52 -7.20 -6.23 -9.80
C ARG A 52 -8.18 -5.73 -10.87
N ARG A 53 -8.08 -6.22 -12.11
CA ARG A 53 -8.98 -5.86 -13.22
C ARG A 53 -10.23 -6.72 -13.29
N ARG A 54 -10.33 -7.81 -12.52
CA ARG A 54 -11.57 -8.61 -12.38
C ARG A 54 -12.58 -7.87 -11.50
N PRO A 55 -13.89 -8.17 -11.60
CA PRO A 55 -14.86 -7.65 -10.64
C PRO A 55 -14.46 -8.01 -9.21
N GLY A 56 -14.33 -7.00 -8.34
CA GLY A 56 -13.80 -7.16 -6.98
C GLY A 56 -13.06 -5.92 -6.52
N LEU A 57 -12.11 -6.11 -5.60
CA LEU A 57 -11.23 -5.06 -5.12
C LEU A 57 -10.17 -4.73 -6.20
N ASN A 58 -9.96 -3.44 -6.45
CA ASN A 58 -9.00 -2.97 -7.45
C ASN A 58 -7.70 -2.44 -6.82
N HIS A 59 -7.81 -1.60 -5.79
CA HIS A 59 -6.67 -1.07 -5.05
C HIS A 59 -7.10 -0.70 -3.63
N LEU A 60 -6.10 -0.51 -2.77
CA LEU A 60 -6.26 0.11 -1.45
C LEU A 60 -5.63 1.51 -1.49
N ALA A 61 -6.37 2.53 -1.08
CA ALA A 61 -5.83 3.87 -0.90
C ALA A 61 -5.54 4.12 0.59
N VAL A 62 -4.38 4.72 0.87
CA VAL A 62 -3.92 5.11 2.20
C VAL A 62 -3.38 6.54 2.13
N THR A 63 -3.44 7.26 3.25
CA THR A 63 -3.05 8.66 3.31
C THR A 63 -1.73 8.84 4.07
N VAL A 64 -0.98 9.86 3.68
CA VAL A 64 0.18 10.37 4.41
C VAL A 64 0.05 11.88 4.54
N GLU A 65 0.51 12.43 5.65
CA GLU A 65 0.41 13.87 5.94
C GLU A 65 1.57 14.69 5.39
N ASP A 66 2.68 14.02 5.02
CA ASP A 66 3.91 14.68 4.63
C ASP A 66 4.47 14.16 3.30
N ARG A 67 4.95 15.12 2.49
CA ARG A 67 5.46 14.83 1.14
C ARG A 67 6.76 14.01 1.18
N ALA A 68 7.57 14.18 2.22
CA ALA A 68 8.85 13.47 2.34
C ALA A 68 8.65 11.96 2.51
N ARG A 69 7.64 11.55 3.28
CA ARG A 69 7.22 10.15 3.41
C ARG A 69 6.71 9.59 2.09
N LEU A 70 5.87 10.34 1.37
CA LEU A 70 5.42 9.91 0.03
C LEU A 70 6.59 9.68 -0.92
N ASP A 71 7.52 10.64 -1.01
CA ASP A 71 8.70 10.56 -1.89
C ASP A 71 9.63 9.41 -1.47
N ARG A 72 9.77 9.16 -0.16
CA ARG A 72 10.56 8.05 0.40
C ARG A 72 9.99 6.69 0.03
N VAL A 73 8.70 6.46 0.29
CA VAL A 73 8.02 5.19 -0.05
C VAL A 73 8.17 4.92 -1.55
N ARG A 74 7.97 5.93 -2.39
CA ARG A 74 8.21 5.82 -3.84
C ARG A 74 9.64 5.40 -4.16
N ALA A 75 10.64 6.09 -3.59
CA ALA A 75 12.05 5.86 -3.89
C ALA A 75 12.55 4.48 -3.45
N GLU A 76 12.02 3.96 -2.35
CA GLU A 76 12.47 2.68 -1.75
C GLU A 76 11.64 1.48 -2.24
N SER A 77 10.44 1.69 -2.78
CA SER A 77 9.47 0.65 -3.23
C SER A 77 10.09 -0.54 -3.96
N THR A 78 10.88 -0.29 -5.01
CA THR A 78 11.47 -1.36 -5.83
C THR A 78 12.45 -2.26 -5.08
N ALA A 79 13.16 -1.73 -4.08
CA ALA A 79 14.04 -2.54 -3.25
C ALA A 79 13.27 -3.51 -2.33
N HIS A 80 11.97 -3.25 -2.12
CA HIS A 80 11.10 -3.99 -1.21
C HIS A 80 9.98 -4.75 -1.93
N GLY A 81 10.17 -5.10 -3.20
CA GLY A 81 9.24 -5.97 -3.95
C GLY A 81 8.05 -5.25 -4.58
N TRP A 82 7.99 -3.91 -4.50
CA TRP A 82 6.93 -3.11 -5.08
C TRP A 82 7.35 -2.48 -6.41
N HIS A 83 6.45 -2.46 -7.39
CA HIS A 83 6.67 -1.84 -8.68
C HIS A 83 5.95 -0.48 -8.78
N GLU A 84 6.70 0.58 -9.07
CA GLU A 84 6.10 1.90 -9.30
C GLU A 84 5.21 1.90 -10.56
N MET A 85 3.98 2.37 -10.40
CA MET A 85 3.03 2.56 -11.48
C MET A 85 2.95 4.02 -11.91
N PHE A 86 2.74 4.25 -13.20
CA PHE A 86 2.51 5.59 -13.76
C PHE A 86 3.63 6.62 -13.48
N ALA A 87 4.89 6.17 -13.39
CA ALA A 87 6.05 6.99 -13.01
C ALA A 87 6.19 8.30 -13.80
N ASN A 88 5.83 8.29 -15.09
CA ASN A 88 5.88 9.47 -15.97
C ASN A 88 4.83 10.56 -15.63
N ARG A 89 3.86 10.23 -14.76
CA ARG A 89 2.79 11.12 -14.31
C ARG A 89 2.88 11.42 -12.82
N TYR A 90 3.89 10.91 -12.11
CA TYR A 90 4.08 11.20 -10.70
C TYR A 90 4.29 12.72 -10.46
N PRO A 91 3.64 13.33 -9.44
CA PRO A 91 2.73 12.74 -8.46
C PRO A 91 1.23 12.88 -8.83
N HIS A 92 0.89 13.23 -10.07
CA HIS A 92 -0.46 13.61 -10.49
C HIS A 92 -1.12 12.61 -11.45
N ALA A 93 -0.84 11.31 -11.30
CA ALA A 93 -1.41 10.28 -12.17
C ALA A 93 -2.95 10.17 -12.05
N GLY A 94 -3.51 10.53 -10.90
CA GLY A 94 -4.96 10.64 -10.64
C GLY A 94 -5.58 12.01 -10.94
N GLY A 95 -4.80 13.00 -11.40
CA GLY A 95 -5.27 14.35 -11.73
C GLY A 95 -4.43 15.46 -11.10
N GLU A 96 -4.53 16.69 -11.62
CA GLU A 96 -3.69 17.83 -11.19
C GLU A 96 -3.87 18.23 -9.71
N GLN A 97 -5.05 17.96 -9.15
CA GLN A 97 -5.36 18.24 -7.74
C GLN A 97 -5.10 17.04 -6.82
N HIS A 98 -4.60 15.93 -7.35
CA HIS A 98 -4.37 14.69 -6.64
C HIS A 98 -2.87 14.40 -6.58
N THR A 99 -2.29 14.37 -5.39
CA THR A 99 -0.85 14.10 -5.20
C THR A 99 -0.70 12.71 -4.61
N ALA A 100 -0.29 11.73 -5.41
CA ALA A 100 -0.19 10.35 -4.99
C ALA A 100 0.94 9.57 -5.67
N SER A 101 1.37 8.50 -5.02
CA SER A 101 2.20 7.43 -5.58
C SER A 101 1.35 6.17 -5.74
N TYR A 102 1.55 5.45 -6.83
CA TYR A 102 0.88 4.18 -7.10
C TYR A 102 1.94 3.09 -7.18
N VAL A 103 1.77 2.02 -6.43
CA VAL A 103 2.68 0.88 -6.42
C VAL A 103 1.90 -0.44 -6.52
N GLU A 104 2.44 -1.41 -7.24
CA GLU A 104 1.87 -2.77 -7.36
C GLU A 104 2.84 -3.77 -6.73
N ASN A 105 2.36 -4.65 -5.84
CA ASN A 105 3.22 -5.68 -5.25
C ASN A 105 3.44 -6.86 -6.21
N SER A 106 4.25 -7.84 -5.81
CA SER A 106 4.54 -8.99 -6.67
C SER A 106 3.33 -9.92 -6.92
N GLU A 107 2.25 -9.73 -6.16
CA GLU A 107 0.99 -10.47 -6.28
C GLU A 107 -0.07 -9.73 -7.11
N GLY A 108 0.25 -8.56 -7.66
CA GLY A 108 -0.65 -7.78 -8.52
C GLY A 108 -1.62 -6.86 -7.76
N PHE A 109 -1.39 -6.64 -6.48
CA PHE A 109 -2.20 -5.76 -5.63
C PHE A 109 -1.68 -4.31 -5.72
N GLU A 110 -2.57 -3.38 -6.06
CA GLU A 110 -2.24 -1.96 -6.19
C GLU A 110 -2.52 -1.23 -4.87
N VAL A 111 -1.57 -0.39 -4.46
CA VAL A 111 -1.72 0.56 -3.36
C VAL A 111 -1.49 1.98 -3.89
N GLU A 112 -2.43 2.85 -3.55
CA GLU A 112 -2.37 4.28 -3.79
C GLU A 112 -2.02 5.00 -2.48
N ILE A 113 -0.88 5.68 -2.44
CA ILE A 113 -0.46 6.48 -1.28
C ILE A 113 -0.71 7.94 -1.60
N VAL A 114 -1.71 8.53 -0.94
CA VAL A 114 -2.20 9.90 -1.19
C VAL A 114 -1.60 10.85 -0.17
N LEU A 115 -1.05 11.97 -0.65
CA LEU A 115 -0.71 13.09 0.22
C LEU A 115 -1.99 13.86 0.54
N GLU A 116 -2.48 13.74 1.77
CA GLU A 116 -3.54 14.59 2.30
C GLU A 116 -2.92 15.60 3.26
N ALA A 117 -2.94 16.88 2.87
CA ALA A 117 -2.55 17.93 3.80
C ALA A 117 -3.59 17.99 4.94
N PRO A 118 -3.16 18.17 6.20
CA PRO A 118 -4.10 18.34 7.29
C PRO A 118 -5.05 19.50 6.98
N GLU A 119 -6.34 19.31 7.23
CA GLU A 119 -7.30 20.40 7.11
C GLU A 119 -6.82 21.58 7.97
N PRO A 120 -6.81 22.82 7.42
CA PRO A 120 -6.50 23.98 8.23
C PRO A 120 -7.50 24.02 9.40
N PRO A 121 -7.05 24.33 10.63
CA PRO A 121 -7.94 24.35 11.78
C PRO A 121 -9.12 25.27 11.51
N THR A 122 -10.32 24.77 11.75
CA THR A 122 -11.56 25.56 11.68
C THR A 122 -11.42 26.74 12.65
N ALA A 123 -11.57 27.95 12.12
CA ALA A 123 -11.46 29.21 12.86
C ALA A 123 -12.54 29.36 13.94
#